data_AF-A0A0G0DC70-F1
#
_entry.id   AF-A0A0G0DC70-F1
#
_cell.length_a   1.000
_cell.length_b   1.000
_cell.length_c   1.000
_cell.angle_alpha   90.00
_cell.angle_beta   90.00
_cell.angle_gamma   90.00
#
_symmetry.space_group_name_H-M   'P 1'
#
loop_
_entity.id
_entity.type
_entity.pdbx_description
1 polymer ?
#
loop_
_entity_poly.entity_id
_entity_poly.type
_entity_poly.pdbx_seq_one_letter_code
_entity_poly.pdbx_strand_id
1 'polypeptide(L)'
;MTQIQFNDFFSILEMMDGEKANLIMSVTTYKKILSAMYGIKDINSITNVSPNLNGIDISFDKSMSEDIVTIKARRRPYTRESIDVQLV
;
A
#
# COMPACT_ATOMS: atom_id res chain seq x y z
N MET A 1 -1.14 15.24 -1.52
CA MET A 1 -1.55 13.96 -2.13
C MET A 1 -0.82 13.83 -3.45
N THR A 2 -0.09 12.74 -3.64
CA THR A 2 0.72 12.48 -4.84
C THR A 2 0.03 11.41 -5.68
N GLN A 3 -0.14 11.64 -6.98
CA GLN A 3 -0.67 10.62 -7.89
C GLN A 3 0.46 9.81 -8.50
N ILE A 4 0.36 8.48 -8.48
CA ILE A 4 1.37 7.59 -9.08
C ILE A 4 0.69 6.42 -9.80
N GLN A 5 1.39 5.85 -10.78
CA GLN A 5 0.97 4.61 -11.43
C GLN A 5 1.26 3.39 -10.52
N PHE A 6 0.55 2.28 -10.74
CA PHE A 6 0.80 1.03 -10.01
C PHE A 6 2.27 0.56 -10.09
N ASN A 7 2.92 0.71 -11.24
CA ASN A 7 4.33 0.33 -11.41
C ASN A 7 5.28 1.19 -10.55
N ASP A 8 4.99 2.48 -10.43
CA ASP A 8 5.75 3.40 -9.56
C ASP A 8 5.54 3.02 -8.09
N PHE A 9 4.31 2.60 -7.73
CA PHE A 9 4.00 2.14 -6.39
C PHE A 9 4.82 0.91 -6.00
N PHE A 10 4.91 -0.10 -6.87
CA PHE A 10 5.73 -1.29 -6.59
C PHE A 10 7.21 -0.95 -6.42
N SER A 11 7.72 -0.03 -7.23
CA SER A 11 9.10 0.47 -7.08
C SER A 11 9.31 1.14 -5.72
N ILE A 12 8.33 1.90 -5.23
CA ILE A 12 8.36 2.49 -3.89
C ILE A 12 8.37 1.41 -2.80
N LEU A 13 7.57 0.36 -2.94
CA LEU A 13 7.58 -0.75 -2.00
C LEU A 13 8.94 -1.45 -1.93
N GLU A 14 9.57 -1.72 -3.07
CA GLU A 14 10.91 -2.32 -3.10
C GLU A 14 11.96 -1.44 -2.42
N MET A 15 11.86 -0.11 -2.57
CA MET A 15 12.73 0.83 -1.85
C MET A 15 12.46 0.91 -0.35
N MET A 16 11.28 0.50 0.10
CA MET A 16 10.87 0.49 1.51
C MET A 16 11.20 -0.83 2.22
N ASP A 17 11.58 -1.88 1.48
CA ASP A 17 11.97 -3.17 2.05
C ASP A 17 13.20 -2.98 2.98
N GLY A 18 13.03 -3.33 4.26
CA GLY A 18 14.04 -3.13 5.32
C GLY A 18 13.95 -1.80 6.10
N GLU A 19 13.11 -0.84 5.68
CA GLU A 19 12.76 0.32 6.51
C GLU A 19 11.56 0.00 7.42
N LYS A 20 11.50 0.60 8.63
CA LYS A 20 10.31 0.50 9.50
C LYS A 20 9.18 1.33 8.91
N ALA A 21 8.53 0.81 7.88
CA ALA A 21 7.40 1.40 7.21
C ALA A 21 6.13 0.56 7.40
N ASN A 22 4.99 1.26 7.46
CA ASN A 22 3.67 0.66 7.53
C ASN A 22 2.77 1.38 6.52
N LEU A 23 2.04 0.60 5.73
CA LEU A 23 1.05 1.13 4.79
C LEU A 23 -0.32 1.15 5.47
N ILE A 24 -1.07 2.22 5.27
CA ILE A 24 -2.47 2.29 5.69
C ILE A 24 -3.33 2.49 4.45
N MET A 25 -4.33 1.63 4.26
CA MET A 25 -5.22 1.68 3.10
C MET A 25 -6.53 0.95 3.37
N SER A 26 -7.51 1.07 2.47
CA SER A 26 -8.70 0.23 2.51
C SER A 26 -8.40 -1.19 2.02
N VAL A 27 -9.22 -2.17 2.44
CA VAL A 27 -9.12 -3.55 1.94
C VAL A 27 -9.33 -3.60 0.41
N THR A 28 -10.21 -2.76 -0.12
CA THR A 28 -10.46 -2.68 -1.57
C THR A 28 -9.23 -2.22 -2.33
N THR A 29 -8.55 -1.17 -1.84
CA THR A 29 -7.30 -0.67 -2.42
C THR A 29 -6.23 -1.77 -2.43
N TYR A 30 -6.10 -2.50 -1.32
CA TYR A 30 -5.15 -3.60 -1.24
C TYR A 30 -5.46 -4.72 -2.24
N LYS A 31 -6.73 -5.10 -2.40
CA LYS A 31 -7.15 -6.07 -3.41
C LYS A 31 -6.85 -5.60 -4.83
N LYS A 32 -7.05 -4.32 -5.14
CA LYS A 32 -6.67 -3.73 -6.45
C LYS A 32 -5.17 -3.86 -6.71
N ILE A 33 -4.32 -3.58 -5.70
CA ILE A 33 -2.86 -3.76 -5.78
C ILE A 33 -2.49 -5.22 -6.04
N LEU A 34 -3.04 -6.16 -5.28
CA LEU A 34 -2.80 -7.60 -5.50
C LEU A 34 -3.25 -8.03 -6.90
N SER A 35 -4.39 -7.52 -7.36
CA SER A 35 -4.93 -7.82 -8.68
C SER A 35 -4.00 -7.36 -9.80
N ALA A 36 -3.44 -6.16 -9.68
CA ALA A 36 -2.45 -5.63 -10.60
C ALA A 36 -1.15 -6.43 -10.55
N MET A 37 -0.66 -6.79 -9.36
CA MET A 37 0.59 -7.55 -9.17
C MET A 37 0.51 -8.97 -9.77
N TYR A 38 -0.60 -9.67 -9.54
CA TYR A 38 -0.76 -11.08 -9.92
C TYR A 38 -1.58 -11.29 -11.21
N GLY A 39 -1.99 -10.21 -11.88
CA GLY A 39 -2.82 -10.28 -13.09
C GLY A 39 -4.22 -10.86 -12.87
N ILE A 40 -4.78 -10.72 -11.66
CA ILE A 40 -6.14 -11.16 -11.35
C ILE A 40 -7.12 -10.18 -12.00
N LYS A 41 -8.18 -10.69 -12.64
CA LYS A 41 -9.18 -9.84 -13.32
C LYS A 41 -10.31 -9.39 -12.40
N ASP A 42 -10.71 -10.23 -11.44
CA ASP A 42 -11.77 -9.95 -10.49
C ASP A 42 -11.22 -9.85 -9.07
N ILE A 43 -11.17 -8.63 -8.53
CA ILE A 43 -10.69 -8.35 -7.17
C ILE A 43 -11.53 -9.06 -6.09
N ASN A 44 -12.79 -9.40 -6.38
CA ASN A 44 -13.67 -10.05 -5.41
C ASN A 44 -13.31 -11.53 -5.18
N SER A 45 -12.58 -12.13 -6.13
CA SER A 45 -12.04 -13.48 -5.97
C SER A 45 -10.98 -13.59 -4.86
N ILE A 46 -10.39 -12.46 -4.44
CA ILE A 46 -9.43 -12.40 -3.34
C ILE A 46 -10.21 -12.35 -2.02
N THR A 47 -10.38 -13.51 -1.39
CA THR A 47 -11.14 -13.65 -0.12
C THR A 47 -10.24 -13.53 1.10
N ASN A 48 -9.01 -14.04 1.01
CA ASN A 48 -8.02 -14.00 2.08
C ASN A 48 -6.91 -13.01 1.74
N VAL A 49 -6.86 -11.90 2.47
CA VAL A 49 -5.82 -10.89 2.36
C VAL A 49 -4.87 -11.02 3.54
N SER A 50 -3.60 -11.32 3.26
CA SER A 50 -2.54 -11.24 4.27
C SER A 50 -2.14 -9.77 4.44
N PRO A 51 -2.05 -9.22 5.66
CA PRO A 51 -1.66 -7.82 5.89
C PRO A 51 -0.15 -7.60 5.72
N ASN A 52 0.43 -8.16 4.66
CA ASN A 52 1.84 -8.02 4.32
C ASN A 52 1.99 -7.97 2.79
N LEU A 53 2.84 -7.08 2.31
CA LEU A 53 3.18 -6.99 0.89
C LEU A 53 4.67 -6.71 0.78
N ASN A 54 5.42 -7.64 0.17
CA ASN A 54 6.88 -7.55 0.03
C ASN A 54 7.60 -7.23 1.35
N GLY A 55 7.24 -7.90 2.45
CA GLY A 55 7.88 -7.67 3.75
C GLY A 55 7.39 -6.43 4.51
N ILE A 56 6.51 -5.62 3.91
CA ILE A 56 5.96 -4.41 4.52
C ILE A 56 4.62 -4.72 5.19
N ASP A 57 4.47 -4.30 6.44
CA ASP A 57 3.22 -4.43 7.19
C ASP A 57 2.13 -3.50 6.63
N ILE A 58 0.89 -4.01 6.59
CA ILE A 58 -0.28 -3.26 6.13
C ILE A 58 -1.33 -3.18 7.23
N SER A 59 -1.79 -1.96 7.50
CA SER A 59 -2.93 -1.67 8.37
C SER A 59 -4.16 -1.31 7.54
N PHE A 60 -5.28 -1.99 7.76
CA PHE A 60 -6.52 -1.70 7.04
C PHE A 60 -7.38 -0.67 7.79
N ASP A 61 -7.73 0.42 7.11
CA ASP A 61 -8.64 1.45 7.62
C ASP A 61 -9.89 1.55 6.74
N LYS A 62 -11.05 1.32 7.34
CA LYS A 62 -12.35 1.35 6.64
C LYS A 62 -12.83 2.77 6.31
N SER A 63 -12.24 3.79 6.95
CA SER A 63 -12.59 5.19 6.72
C SER A 63 -11.82 5.81 5.54
N MET A 64 -10.76 5.15 5.07
CA MET A 64 -10.00 5.60 3.92
C MET A 64 -10.76 5.39 2.61
N SER A 65 -10.63 6.36 1.71
CA SER A 65 -11.12 6.23 0.35
C SER A 65 -10.46 5.05 -0.36
N GLU A 66 -11.19 4.49 -1.31
CA GLU A 66 -10.59 3.64 -2.32
C GLU A 66 -9.45 4.39 -3.03
N ASP A 67 -8.44 3.64 -3.44
CA ASP A 67 -7.28 4.09 -4.22
C ASP A 67 -6.29 5.01 -3.48
N ILE A 68 -6.52 5.29 -2.20
CA ILE A 68 -5.55 5.98 -1.35
C ILE A 68 -4.72 4.98 -0.54
N VAL A 69 -3.41 5.17 -0.55
CA VAL A 69 -2.44 4.52 0.33
C VAL A 69 -1.67 5.58 1.10
N THR A 70 -1.69 5.50 2.43
CA THR A 70 -0.86 6.31 3.31
C THR A 70 0.38 5.52 3.71
N ILE A 71 1.55 6.02 3.35
CA ILE A 71 2.84 5.46 3.75
C ILE A 71 3.28 6.14 5.05
N LYS A 72 3.39 5.37 6.13
CA LYS A 72 4.01 5.83 7.39
C LYS A 72 5.40 5.24 7.50
N ALA A 73 6.42 6.06 7.30
CA ALA A 73 7.82 5.66 7.42
C ALA A 73 8.50 6.35 8.61
N ARG A 74 9.40 5.63 9.29
CA ARG A 74 10.28 6.20 10.31
C ARG A 74 11.72 6.24 9.77
N ARG A 75 12.05 7.35 9.13
CA ARG A 75 13.33 7.55 8.44
C ARG A 75 14.55 7.66 9.36
N ARG A 76 14.37 8.19 10.59
CA ARG A 76 15.43 8.49 11.59
C ARG A 76 14.83 8.47 13.00
N PRO A 77 15.61 8.50 14.11
CA PRO A 77 15.08 8.09 15.39
C PRO A 77 13.95 8.96 15.98
N TYR A 78 13.49 10.05 15.34
CA TYR A 78 12.38 10.88 15.89
C TYR A 78 11.46 11.58 14.88
N THR A 79 11.62 11.43 13.55
CA THR A 79 10.69 12.00 12.57
C THR A 79 9.76 10.92 12.00
N ARG A 80 8.46 11.04 12.28
CA ARG A 80 7.40 10.29 11.59
C ARG A 80 7.01 11.09 10.37
N GLU A 81 7.20 10.52 9.19
CA GLU A 81 6.71 11.11 7.94
C GLU A 81 5.51 10.28 7.47
N SER A 82 4.49 10.99 6.97
CA SER A 82 3.28 10.39 6.40
C SER A 82 3.12 10.95 5.00
N ILE A 83 3.04 10.07 4.02
CA ILE A 83 2.89 10.43 2.61
C ILE A 83 1.63 9.76 2.09
N ASP A 84 0.68 10.57 1.61
CA ASP A 84 -0.54 10.05 1.00
C ASP A 84 -0.39 10.00 -0.51
N VAL A 85 -0.58 8.79 -1.03
CA VAL A 85 -0.48 8.42 -2.43
C VAL A 85 -1.86 8.04 -2.94
N GLN A 86 -2.24 8.56 -4.10
CA GLN A 86 -3.40 8.15 -4.86
C GLN A 86 -2.95 7.31 -6.05
N LEU A 87 -3.48 6.10 -6.16
CA LEU A 87 -3.23 5.19 -7.28
C LEU A 87 -4.10 5.57 -8.47
N VAL A 88 -3.49 5.62 -9.66
CA VAL A 88 -4.13 5.95 -10.95
C VAL A 88 -3.97 4.79 -11.93
#